data_AF-A0A1Q2TVE6-F1
#
_entry.id   AF-A0A1Q2TVE6-F1
#
_cell.length_a   1.000
_cell.length_b   1.000
_cell.length_c   1.000
_cell.angle_alpha   90.00
_cell.angle_beta   90.00
_cell.angle_gamma   90.00
#
_symmetry.space_group_name_H-M   'P 1'
#
loop_
_entity.id
_entity.type
_entity.pdbx_description
1 polymer ?
#
loop_
_entity_poly.entity_id
_entity_poly.type
_entity_poly.pdbx_seq_one_letter_code
_entity_poly.pdbx_strand_id
1 'polypeptide(L)'
;MSQDNIRIPDEIAQEVLDLASQYYSEYQDSYTDADLIQIGSEVEIPAELIEKAIADIQLKQKQKNLAQQQQQEKQALFKKIGFGSLVLMDIWGVFTFNQLNAQKSAVKAAWAQVENQQQRRADLIPDLVNITKTYANQEERIVTQLVNAQESYLMAQTSVEKNAAIATVNEAINDFTEYSVSNPQLSSNQLFINLQYELAGTANRLAVERKRYNEAASQYEQSIESFPNVIIAKIAGFNAAEFTD
;
A
#
# COMPACT_ATOMS: atom_id res chain seq x y z
N MET A 1 -24.24 41.50 68.51
CA MET A 1 -23.26 42.41 67.90
C MET A 1 -23.43 42.29 66.40
N SER A 2 -23.98 43.33 65.76
CA SER A 2 -24.31 43.33 64.33
C SER A 2 -23.03 43.45 63.51
N GLN A 3 -22.79 42.54 62.58
CA GLN A 3 -21.78 42.72 61.54
C GLN A 3 -22.36 43.68 60.49
N ASP A 4 -21.86 44.91 60.45
CA ASP A 4 -22.15 45.81 59.35
C ASP A 4 -21.54 45.23 58.07
N ASN A 5 -22.40 44.93 57.11
CA ASN A 5 -22.01 44.44 55.79
C ASN A 5 -21.45 45.62 55.00
N ILE A 6 -20.13 45.84 55.09
CA ILE A 6 -19.43 46.90 54.34
C ILE A 6 -19.42 46.49 52.87
N ARG A 7 -20.39 47.01 52.11
CA ARG A 7 -20.48 46.82 50.66
C ARG A 7 -19.76 47.97 49.99
N ILE A 8 -18.75 47.65 49.17
CA ILE A 8 -17.99 48.64 48.41
C ILE A 8 -18.98 49.32 47.43
N PRO A 9 -19.11 50.66 47.42
CA PRO A 9 -19.95 51.37 46.48
C PRO A 9 -19.55 51.07 45.03
N ASP A 10 -20.54 50.82 44.16
CA ASP A 10 -20.31 50.42 42.76
C ASP A 10 -19.49 51.45 41.97
N GLU A 11 -19.52 52.73 42.37
CA GLU A 11 -18.77 53.84 41.76
C GLU A 11 -17.25 53.72 41.91
N ILE A 12 -16.77 53.08 42.99
CA ILE A 12 -15.34 52.90 43.27
C ILE A 12 -14.89 51.44 43.09
N ALA A 13 -15.81 50.52 42.81
CA ALA A 13 -15.51 49.09 42.73
C ALA A 13 -14.50 48.77 41.61
N GLN A 14 -14.62 49.43 40.46
CA GLN A 14 -13.72 49.25 39.32
C GLN A 14 -12.31 49.78 39.62
N GLU A 15 -12.22 50.97 40.23
CA GLU A 15 -10.96 51.60 40.61
C GLU A 15 -10.25 50.80 41.70
N VAL A 16 -10.99 50.27 42.68
CA VAL A 16 -10.45 49.36 43.69
C VAL A 16 -9.99 48.05 43.05
N LEU A 17 -10.69 47.53 42.04
CA LEU A 17 -10.28 46.31 41.34
C LEU A 17 -9.01 46.53 40.51
N ASP A 18 -8.90 47.67 39.83
CA ASP A 18 -7.74 48.05 39.02
C ASP A 18 -6.53 48.35 39.92
N LEU A 19 -6.73 49.09 41.01
CA LEU A 19 -5.69 49.37 41.98
C LEU A 19 -5.26 48.08 42.69
N ALA A 20 -6.22 47.23 43.10
CA ALA A 20 -5.90 45.93 43.68
C ALA A 20 -5.15 45.05 42.68
N SER A 21 -5.60 44.96 41.42
CA SER A 21 -4.92 44.14 40.42
C SER A 21 -3.53 44.68 40.06
N GLN A 22 -3.33 46.01 40.06
CA GLN A 22 -2.02 46.64 39.94
C GLN A 22 -1.13 46.30 41.13
N TYR A 23 -1.61 46.49 42.37
CA TYR A 23 -0.89 46.12 43.59
C TYR A 23 -0.58 44.61 43.67
N TYR A 24 -1.52 43.75 43.26
CA TYR A 24 -1.33 42.30 43.21
C TYR A 24 -0.41 41.86 42.08
N SER A 25 -0.32 42.63 40.98
CA SER A 25 0.64 42.37 39.90
C SER A 25 2.08 42.74 40.27
N GLU A 26 2.24 43.73 41.15
CA GLU A 26 3.55 44.17 41.67
C GLU A 26 4.06 43.23 42.78
N TYR A 27 3.15 42.55 43.50
CA TYR A 27 3.45 41.48 44.44
C TYR A 27 3.69 40.12 43.77
N GLN A 28 4.65 40.10 42.84
CA GLN A 28 5.19 38.88 42.25
C GLN A 28 6.38 38.32 43.06
N ASP A 29 6.62 38.86 44.26
CA ASP A 29 7.61 38.34 45.19
C ASP A 29 6.98 37.28 46.08
N SER A 30 7.45 36.04 45.93
CA SER A 30 7.14 34.94 46.81
C SER A 30 7.63 35.26 48.23
N TYR A 31 6.74 35.71 49.12
CA TYR A 31 7.05 35.89 50.53
C TYR A 31 7.67 34.64 51.11
N THR A 32 8.78 34.80 51.83
CA THR A 32 9.38 33.67 52.55
C THR A 32 8.55 33.37 53.79
N ASP A 33 8.63 32.12 54.28
CA ASP A 33 7.94 31.73 55.52
C ASP A 33 8.26 32.69 56.69
N ALA A 34 9.45 33.31 56.69
CA ALA A 34 9.88 34.30 57.67
C ALA A 34 9.16 35.66 57.52
N ASP A 35 8.93 36.14 56.29
CA ASP A 35 8.26 37.41 56.02
C ASP A 35 6.76 37.35 56.39
N LEU A 36 6.13 36.19 56.16
CA LEU A 36 4.72 35.95 56.51
C LEU A 36 4.49 35.92 58.03
N ILE A 37 5.44 35.36 58.78
CA ILE A 37 5.41 35.35 60.26
C ILE A 37 5.62 36.78 60.78
N GLN A 38 6.50 37.57 60.17
CA GLN A 38 6.77 38.95 60.56
C GLN A 38 5.56 39.86 60.31
N ILE A 39 4.96 39.81 59.13
CA ILE A 39 3.78 40.62 58.78
C ILE A 39 2.55 40.19 59.61
N GLY A 40 2.35 38.89 59.84
CA GLY A 40 1.25 38.39 60.68
C GLY A 40 1.36 38.80 62.15
N SER A 41 2.58 39.02 62.65
CA SER A 41 2.83 39.52 64.01
C SER A 41 2.45 40.99 64.21
N GLU A 42 2.44 41.80 63.14
CA GLU A 42 2.03 43.21 63.16
C GLU A 42 0.49 43.39 63.15
N VAL A 43 -0.29 42.36 62.81
CA VAL A 43 -1.76 42.40 62.62
C VAL A 43 -2.52 41.57 63.68
N GLU A 44 -1.88 41.20 64.80
CA GLU A 44 -2.46 40.38 65.90
C GLU A 44 -3.06 39.02 65.46
N ILE A 45 -2.57 38.41 64.37
CA ILE A 45 -3.03 37.09 63.93
C ILE A 45 -2.35 35.99 64.77
N PRO A 46 -3.08 35.07 65.41
CA PRO A 46 -2.50 33.97 66.18
C PRO A 46 -1.50 33.15 65.35
N ALA A 47 -0.29 32.94 65.88
CA ALA A 47 0.80 32.25 65.18
C ALA A 47 0.43 30.85 64.66
N GLU A 48 -0.45 30.13 65.37
CA GLU A 48 -0.97 28.81 64.98
C GLU A 48 -1.73 28.82 63.65
N LEU A 49 -2.42 29.93 63.32
CA LEU A 49 -3.14 30.09 62.05
C LEU A 49 -2.20 30.38 60.89
N ILE A 50 -1.07 31.06 61.15
CA ILE A 50 -0.05 31.36 60.14
C ILE A 50 0.68 30.08 59.75
N GLU A 51 1.09 29.27 60.74
CA GLU A 51 1.76 27.98 60.49
C GLU A 51 0.86 27.02 59.67
N LYS A 52 -0.43 26.93 60.03
CA LYS A 52 -1.40 26.13 59.29
C LYS A 52 -1.61 26.63 57.86
N ALA A 53 -1.66 27.95 57.65
CA ALA A 53 -1.81 28.54 56.33
C ALA A 53 -0.58 28.26 55.43
N ILE A 54 0.63 28.35 55.98
CA ILE A 54 1.87 28.01 55.28
C ILE A 54 1.88 26.52 54.91
N ALA A 55 1.53 25.64 55.84
CA ALA A 55 1.44 24.20 55.60
C ALA A 55 0.44 23.86 54.48
N ASP A 56 -0.74 24.49 54.46
CA ASP A 56 -1.75 24.31 53.42
C ASP A 56 -1.29 24.82 52.04
N ILE A 57 -0.58 25.96 52.00
CA ILE A 57 -0.01 26.51 50.76
C ILE A 57 1.07 25.58 50.21
N GLN A 58 1.99 25.11 51.06
CA GLN A 58 3.04 24.17 50.69
C GLN A 58 2.45 22.84 50.20
N LEU A 59 1.41 22.33 50.85
CA LEU A 59 0.71 21.11 50.44
C LEU A 59 0.04 21.29 49.07
N LYS A 60 -0.67 22.41 48.85
CA LYS A 60 -1.26 22.74 47.55
C LYS A 60 -0.21 22.93 46.45
N GLN A 61 0.93 23.57 46.75
CA GLN A 61 2.05 23.69 45.83
C GLN A 61 2.65 22.32 45.49
N LYS A 62 2.88 21.46 46.48
CA LYS A 62 3.37 20.10 46.28
C LYS A 62 2.40 19.26 45.44
N GLN A 63 1.10 19.38 45.68
CA GLN A 63 0.06 18.73 44.88
C GLN A 63 0.02 19.27 43.45
N LYS A 64 0.11 20.59 43.25
CA LYS A 64 0.18 21.20 41.91
C LYS A 64 1.43 20.74 41.16
N ASN A 65 2.59 20.72 41.81
CA ASN A 65 3.84 20.27 41.22
C ASN A 65 3.78 18.77 40.87
N LEU A 66 3.21 17.93 41.74
CA LEU A 66 3.02 16.50 41.47
C LEU A 66 2.03 16.28 40.31
N ALA A 67 0.92 17.01 40.27
CA ALA A 67 -0.05 16.94 39.19
C ALA A 67 0.55 17.44 37.86
N GLN A 68 1.33 18.52 37.89
CA GLN A 68 2.07 19.03 36.73
C GLN A 68 3.12 18.04 36.25
N GLN A 69 3.90 17.43 37.16
CA GLN A 69 4.87 16.38 36.83
C GLN A 69 4.17 15.17 36.21
N GLN A 70 3.09 14.67 36.81
CA GLN A 70 2.28 13.58 36.26
C GLN A 70 1.71 13.94 34.87
N GLN A 71 1.30 15.18 34.65
CA GLN A 71 0.78 15.63 33.36
C GLN A 71 1.90 15.73 32.30
N GLN A 72 3.09 16.22 32.68
CA GLN A 72 4.26 16.26 31.80
C GLN A 72 4.75 14.86 31.41
N GLU A 73 4.82 13.93 32.36
CA GLU A 73 5.19 12.53 32.10
C GLU A 73 4.19 11.86 31.14
N LYS A 74 2.89 12.06 31.34
CA LYS A 74 1.85 11.57 30.42
C LYS A 74 2.03 12.15 29.02
N GLN A 75 2.24 13.47 28.89
CA GLN A 75 2.46 14.09 27.59
C GLN A 75 3.74 13.60 26.91
N ALA A 76 4.83 13.42 27.65
CA ALA A 76 6.07 12.88 27.11
C ALA A 76 5.89 11.43 26.63
N LEU A 77 5.15 10.61 27.38
CA LEU A 77 4.79 9.25 26.99
C LEU A 77 3.95 9.23 25.71
N PHE A 78 2.89 10.06 25.62
CA PHE A 78 2.07 10.17 24.42
C PHE A 78 2.88 10.61 23.19
N LYS A 79 3.80 11.57 23.34
CA LYS A 79 4.69 11.99 22.24
C LYS A 79 5.60 10.86 21.77
N LYS A 80 6.19 10.08 22.70
CA LYS A 80 7.02 8.91 22.37
C LYS A 80 6.22 7.82 21.66
N ILE A 81 5.00 7.53 22.12
CA ILE A 81 4.10 6.56 21.49
C ILE A 81 3.71 7.03 20.09
N GLY A 82 3.35 8.31 19.91
CA GLY A 82 3.01 8.87 18.61
C GLY A 82 4.18 8.79 17.62
N PHE A 83 5.38 9.18 18.05
CA PHE A 83 6.59 9.06 17.23
C PHE A 83 6.90 7.60 16.87
N GLY A 84 6.84 6.69 17.84
CA GLY A 84 7.04 5.25 17.60
C GLY A 84 6.02 4.67 16.62
N SER A 85 4.75 5.06 16.73
CA SER A 85 3.69 4.64 15.82
C SER A 85 3.93 5.13 14.39
N LEU A 86 4.39 6.37 14.21
CA LEU A 86 4.71 6.91 12.88
C LEU A 86 5.86 6.15 12.23
N VAL A 87 6.95 5.92 12.96
CA VAL A 87 8.11 5.15 12.47
C VAL A 87 7.71 3.74 12.08
N LEU A 88 6.86 3.07 12.86
CA LEU A 88 6.33 1.75 12.52
C LEU A 88 5.48 1.78 11.24
N MET A 89 4.66 2.81 11.06
CA MET A 89 3.83 2.99 9.87
C MET A 89 4.69 3.19 8.61
N ASP A 90 5.77 3.97 8.70
CA ASP A 90 6.70 4.20 7.60
C ASP A 90 7.44 2.91 7.21
N ILE A 91 7.98 2.18 8.20
CA ILE A 91 8.67 0.90 7.97
C ILE A 91 7.72 -0.11 7.31
N TRP A 92 6.50 -0.21 7.83
CA TRP A 92 5.47 -1.07 7.25
C TRP A 92 5.16 -0.67 5.80
N GLY A 93 4.98 0.62 5.52
CA GLY A 93 4.72 1.12 4.18
C GLY A 93 5.81 0.77 3.17
N VAL A 94 7.09 0.93 3.54
CA VAL A 94 8.24 0.55 2.69
C VAL A 94 8.26 -0.94 2.41
N PHE A 95 8.03 -1.77 3.43
CA PHE A 95 8.01 -3.22 3.28
C PHE A 95 6.89 -3.67 2.35
N THR A 96 5.66 -3.20 2.58
CA THR A 96 4.49 -3.51 1.74
C THR A 96 4.70 -3.04 0.30
N PHE A 97 5.22 -1.83 0.08
CA PHE A 97 5.50 -1.33 -1.27
C PHE A 97 6.47 -2.25 -2.03
N ASN A 98 7.57 -2.63 -1.40
CA ASN A 98 8.57 -3.52 -2.01
C ASN A 98 7.99 -4.91 -2.30
N GLN A 99 7.19 -5.45 -1.39
CA GLN A 99 6.51 -6.73 -1.58
C GLN A 99 5.55 -6.70 -2.79
N LEU A 100 4.69 -5.67 -2.88
CA LEU A 100 3.77 -5.52 -4.00
C LEU A 100 4.51 -5.34 -5.33
N ASN A 101 5.62 -4.59 -5.34
CA ASN A 101 6.44 -4.41 -6.54
C ASN A 101 7.13 -5.72 -6.98
N ALA A 102 7.57 -6.54 -6.02
CA ALA A 102 8.13 -7.86 -6.30
C ALA A 102 7.08 -8.80 -6.92
N GLN A 103 5.86 -8.82 -6.38
CA GLN A 103 4.75 -9.61 -6.92
C GLN A 103 4.35 -9.14 -8.33
N LYS A 104 4.24 -7.82 -8.56
CA LYS A 104 4.00 -7.25 -9.89
C LYS A 104 5.06 -7.69 -10.90
N SER A 105 6.32 -7.71 -10.48
CA SER A 105 7.43 -8.17 -11.32
C SER A 105 7.34 -9.68 -11.61
N ALA A 106 6.89 -10.49 -10.63
CA ALA A 106 6.67 -11.91 -10.81
C ALA A 106 5.54 -12.20 -11.82
N VAL A 107 4.43 -11.46 -11.77
CA VAL A 107 3.34 -11.53 -12.76
C VAL A 107 3.87 -11.23 -14.16
N LYS A 108 4.65 -10.15 -14.33
CA LYS A 108 5.26 -9.79 -15.60
C LYS A 108 6.22 -10.88 -16.12
N ALA A 109 7.02 -11.47 -15.23
CA ALA A 109 7.94 -12.54 -15.60
C ALA A 109 7.19 -13.81 -16.04
N ALA A 110 6.10 -14.17 -15.36
CA ALA A 110 5.26 -15.29 -15.75
C ALA A 110 4.58 -15.05 -17.11
N TRP A 111 4.08 -13.83 -17.34
CA TRP A 111 3.50 -13.45 -18.64
C TRP A 111 4.51 -13.59 -19.79
N ALA A 112 5.76 -13.17 -19.58
CA ALA A 112 6.80 -13.32 -20.58
C ALA A 112 7.05 -14.80 -20.96
N GLN A 113 6.86 -15.75 -20.02
CA GLN A 113 6.95 -17.17 -20.35
C GLN A 113 5.79 -17.64 -21.23
N VAL A 114 4.58 -17.14 -20.99
CA VAL A 114 3.42 -17.39 -21.87
C VAL A 114 3.70 -16.86 -23.26
N GLU A 115 4.19 -15.62 -23.39
CA GLU A 115 4.56 -15.01 -24.67
C GLU A 115 5.65 -15.80 -25.40
N ASN A 116 6.65 -16.32 -24.69
CA ASN A 116 7.69 -17.17 -25.30
C ASN A 116 7.11 -18.44 -25.94
N GLN A 117 6.13 -19.10 -25.29
CA GLN A 117 5.50 -20.30 -25.87
C GLN A 117 4.59 -19.93 -27.05
N GLN A 118 3.93 -18.78 -27.01
CA GLN A 118 3.14 -18.27 -28.13
C GLN A 118 4.03 -17.96 -29.34
N GLN A 119 5.15 -17.28 -29.12
CA GLN A 119 6.17 -17.03 -30.15
C GLN A 119 6.69 -18.34 -30.74
N ARG A 120 7.07 -19.31 -29.90
CA ARG A 120 7.54 -20.62 -30.40
C ARG A 120 6.52 -21.29 -31.29
N ARG A 121 5.23 -21.18 -30.97
CA ARG A 121 4.15 -21.76 -31.79
C ARG A 121 4.03 -21.06 -33.15
N ALA A 122 4.19 -19.74 -33.21
CA ALA A 122 4.26 -19.00 -34.47
C ALA A 122 5.54 -19.31 -35.27
N ASP A 123 6.66 -19.54 -34.58
CA ASP A 123 7.95 -19.87 -35.20
C ASP A 123 7.98 -21.28 -35.85
N LEU A 124 7.02 -22.15 -35.52
CA LEU A 124 6.84 -23.46 -36.14
C LEU A 124 6.04 -23.39 -37.46
N ILE A 125 5.41 -22.26 -37.77
CA ILE A 125 4.61 -22.09 -38.99
C ILE A 125 5.42 -22.32 -40.28
N PRO A 126 6.66 -21.81 -40.44
CA PRO A 126 7.46 -22.06 -41.62
C PRO A 126 7.67 -23.56 -41.91
N ASP A 127 7.81 -24.37 -40.86
CA ASP A 127 7.95 -25.82 -40.99
C ASP A 127 6.63 -26.46 -41.48
N LEU A 128 5.48 -25.99 -40.96
CA LEU A 128 4.15 -26.40 -41.45
C LEU A 128 3.99 -26.05 -42.94
N VAL A 129 4.39 -24.84 -43.33
CA VAL A 129 4.34 -24.37 -44.72
C VAL A 129 5.23 -25.23 -45.62
N ASN A 130 6.45 -25.56 -45.18
CA ASN A 130 7.38 -26.37 -45.96
C ASN A 130 6.88 -27.80 -46.19
N ILE A 131 6.33 -28.43 -45.14
CA ILE A 131 5.73 -29.77 -45.23
C ILE A 131 4.50 -29.76 -46.13
N THR A 132 3.63 -28.75 -45.98
CA THR A 132 2.45 -28.59 -46.85
C THR A 132 2.87 -28.42 -48.31
N LYS A 133 3.82 -27.54 -48.60
CA LYS A 133 4.33 -27.36 -49.96
C LYS A 133 4.90 -28.66 -50.54
N THR A 134 5.60 -29.45 -49.74
CA THR A 134 6.25 -30.69 -50.22
C THR A 134 5.27 -31.83 -50.48
N TYR A 135 4.30 -32.03 -49.57
CA TYR A 135 3.43 -33.22 -49.56
C TYR A 135 1.98 -32.94 -49.93
N ALA A 136 1.61 -31.66 -50.07
CA ALA A 136 0.28 -31.17 -50.38
C ALA A 136 0.37 -30.03 -51.43
N ASN A 137 1.12 -30.28 -52.51
CA ASN A 137 1.53 -29.33 -53.56
C ASN A 137 0.42 -28.46 -54.21
N GLN A 138 -0.87 -28.67 -53.91
CA GLN A 138 -2.02 -27.93 -54.48
C GLN A 138 -2.84 -27.15 -53.43
N GLU A 139 -2.39 -27.08 -52.17
CA GLU A 139 -3.17 -26.48 -51.08
C GLU A 139 -2.69 -25.08 -50.71
N GLU A 140 -2.79 -24.20 -51.71
CA GLU A 140 -2.40 -22.80 -51.61
C GLU A 140 -3.19 -22.06 -50.52
N ARG A 141 -4.45 -22.44 -50.28
CA ARG A 141 -5.28 -21.87 -49.22
C ARG A 141 -4.66 -22.06 -47.84
N ILE A 142 -4.26 -23.29 -47.49
CA ILE A 142 -3.66 -23.62 -46.19
C ILE A 142 -2.32 -22.91 -46.02
N VAL A 143 -1.48 -22.94 -47.05
CA VAL A 143 -0.20 -22.24 -47.05
C VAL A 143 -0.39 -20.73 -46.82
N THR A 144 -1.36 -20.12 -47.50
CA THR A 144 -1.65 -18.69 -47.37
C THR A 144 -2.16 -18.34 -45.97
N GLN A 145 -3.07 -19.15 -45.41
CA GLN A 145 -3.55 -18.96 -44.03
C GLN A 145 -2.41 -19.02 -43.01
N LEU A 146 -1.53 -20.01 -43.14
CA LEU A 146 -0.35 -20.17 -42.29
C LEU A 146 0.58 -18.94 -42.39
N VAL A 147 0.96 -18.54 -43.61
CA VAL A 147 1.85 -17.39 -43.84
C VAL A 147 1.24 -16.10 -43.29
N ASN A 148 -0.03 -15.83 -43.58
CA ASN A 148 -0.71 -14.63 -43.09
C ASN A 148 -0.81 -14.61 -41.56
N ALA A 149 -1.08 -15.77 -40.94
CA ALA A 149 -1.14 -15.88 -39.50
C ALA A 149 0.22 -15.58 -38.86
N GLN A 150 1.31 -16.12 -39.42
CA GLN A 150 2.66 -15.81 -38.94
C GLN A 150 2.98 -14.32 -39.10
N GLU A 151 2.69 -13.75 -40.27
CA GLU A 151 2.95 -12.33 -40.55
C GLU A 151 2.19 -11.43 -39.58
N SER A 152 0.91 -11.73 -39.31
CA SER A 152 0.10 -11.00 -38.34
C SER A 152 0.73 -10.98 -36.94
N TYR A 153 1.34 -12.09 -36.52
CA TYR A 153 1.99 -12.21 -35.22
C TYR A 153 3.34 -11.50 -35.18
N LEU A 154 4.13 -11.54 -36.26
CA LEU A 154 5.41 -10.84 -36.35
C LEU A 154 5.26 -9.33 -36.49
N MET A 155 4.16 -8.85 -37.08
CA MET A 155 3.86 -7.42 -37.22
C MET A 155 3.31 -6.80 -35.92
N ALA A 156 2.77 -7.62 -35.02
CA ALA A 156 2.24 -7.15 -33.75
C ALA A 156 3.36 -6.60 -32.83
N GLN A 157 3.26 -5.32 -32.44
CA GLN A 157 4.24 -4.63 -31.62
C GLN A 157 3.83 -4.56 -30.15
N THR A 158 2.53 -4.52 -29.88
CA THR A 158 2.01 -4.45 -28.51
C THR A 158 1.55 -5.82 -28.00
N SER A 159 1.52 -6.00 -26.67
CA SER A 159 1.00 -7.24 -26.07
C SER A 159 -0.46 -7.51 -26.46
N VAL A 160 -1.26 -6.46 -26.64
CA VAL A 160 -2.66 -6.56 -27.10
C VAL A 160 -2.73 -7.06 -28.54
N GLU A 161 -1.93 -6.50 -29.44
CA GLU A 161 -1.86 -6.95 -30.83
C GLU A 161 -1.37 -8.39 -30.92
N LYS A 162 -0.37 -8.79 -30.12
CA LYS A 162 0.15 -10.16 -30.10
C LYS A 162 -0.90 -11.14 -29.59
N ASN A 163 -1.67 -10.77 -28.56
CA ASN A 163 -2.78 -11.58 -28.06
C ASN A 163 -3.93 -11.70 -29.07
N ALA A 164 -4.13 -10.72 -29.95
CA ALA A 164 -5.08 -10.86 -31.05
C ALA A 164 -4.51 -11.77 -32.16
N ALA A 165 -3.25 -11.54 -32.57
CA ALA A 165 -2.62 -12.29 -33.65
C ALA A 165 -2.40 -13.79 -33.33
N ILE A 166 -2.16 -14.13 -32.06
CA ILE A 166 -2.03 -15.54 -31.66
C ILE A 166 -3.33 -16.33 -31.89
N ALA A 167 -4.50 -15.69 -31.84
CA ALA A 167 -5.76 -16.36 -32.16
C ALA A 167 -5.76 -16.82 -33.62
N THR A 168 -5.30 -15.96 -34.54
CA THR A 168 -5.13 -16.27 -35.96
C THR A 168 -4.11 -17.39 -36.19
N VAL A 169 -2.99 -17.39 -35.44
CA VAL A 169 -2.01 -18.49 -35.45
C VAL A 169 -2.65 -19.81 -35.02
N ASN A 170 -3.42 -19.79 -33.94
CA ASN A 170 -4.08 -21.00 -33.43
C ASN A 170 -5.10 -21.54 -34.43
N GLU A 171 -5.89 -20.67 -35.05
CA GLU A 171 -6.86 -21.02 -36.10
C GLU A 171 -6.16 -21.64 -37.32
N ALA A 172 -5.11 -21.00 -37.85
CA ALA A 172 -4.37 -21.54 -38.99
C ALA A 172 -3.73 -22.91 -38.72
N ILE A 173 -3.25 -23.14 -37.49
CA ILE A 173 -2.71 -24.46 -37.08
C ILE A 173 -3.82 -25.50 -36.96
N ASN A 174 -5.01 -25.11 -36.49
CA ASN A 174 -6.16 -26.01 -36.42
C ASN A 174 -6.65 -26.39 -37.82
N ASP A 175 -6.79 -25.42 -38.72
CA ASP A 175 -7.15 -25.64 -40.13
C ASP A 175 -6.15 -26.58 -40.82
N PHE A 176 -4.85 -26.35 -40.61
CA PHE A 176 -3.80 -27.25 -41.10
C PHE A 176 -3.93 -28.66 -40.52
N THR A 177 -4.23 -28.79 -39.22
CA THR A 177 -4.41 -30.09 -38.57
C THR A 177 -5.62 -30.83 -39.14
N GLU A 178 -6.76 -30.16 -39.34
CA GLU A 178 -7.94 -30.76 -39.98
C GLU A 178 -7.64 -31.20 -41.41
N TYR A 179 -6.96 -30.34 -42.18
CA TYR A 179 -6.49 -30.67 -43.51
C TYR A 179 -5.56 -31.90 -43.50
N SER A 180 -4.63 -32.00 -42.54
CA SER A 180 -3.70 -33.12 -42.46
C SER A 180 -4.39 -34.48 -42.28
N VAL A 181 -5.51 -34.52 -41.58
CA VAL A 181 -6.29 -35.76 -41.34
C VAL A 181 -6.89 -36.29 -42.64
N SER A 182 -7.28 -35.43 -43.56
CA SER A 182 -7.84 -35.83 -44.86
C SER A 182 -6.77 -36.14 -45.92
N ASN A 183 -5.48 -36.00 -45.59
CA ASN A 183 -4.36 -36.16 -46.52
C ASN A 183 -3.37 -37.24 -46.06
N PRO A 184 -3.58 -38.52 -46.45
CA PRO A 184 -2.80 -39.66 -45.96
C PRO A 184 -1.28 -39.53 -46.15
N GLN A 185 -0.85 -38.94 -47.27
CA GLN A 185 0.57 -38.74 -47.55
C GLN A 185 1.25 -37.80 -46.53
N LEU A 186 0.52 -36.80 -46.04
CA LEU A 186 0.99 -35.85 -45.05
C LEU A 186 0.90 -36.47 -43.65
N SER A 187 -0.22 -37.11 -43.31
CA SER A 187 -0.41 -37.71 -41.99
C SER A 187 0.57 -38.84 -41.66
N SER A 188 1.04 -39.58 -42.67
CA SER A 188 2.00 -40.68 -42.48
C SER A 188 3.46 -40.21 -42.58
N ASN A 189 3.71 -38.93 -42.85
CA ASN A 189 5.06 -38.42 -43.00
C ASN A 189 5.74 -38.23 -41.63
N GLN A 190 6.97 -38.72 -41.49
CA GLN A 190 7.71 -38.63 -40.23
C GLN A 190 8.00 -37.19 -39.80
N LEU A 191 8.26 -36.27 -40.75
CA LEU A 191 8.48 -34.85 -40.44
C LEU A 191 7.21 -34.20 -39.88
N PHE A 192 6.04 -34.53 -40.47
CA PHE A 192 4.75 -34.06 -39.96
C PHE A 192 4.47 -34.60 -38.56
N ILE A 193 4.67 -35.90 -38.34
CA ILE A 193 4.51 -36.53 -37.02
C ILE A 193 5.40 -35.86 -35.97
N ASN A 194 6.67 -35.59 -36.30
CA ASN A 194 7.60 -34.88 -35.42
C ASN A 194 7.11 -33.46 -35.09
N LEU A 195 6.62 -32.73 -36.09
CA LEU A 195 6.11 -31.37 -35.91
C LEU A 195 4.84 -31.33 -35.06
N GLN A 196 3.94 -32.31 -35.20
CA GLN A 196 2.79 -32.47 -34.31
C GLN A 196 3.22 -32.69 -32.86
N TYR A 197 4.28 -33.47 -32.62
CA TYR A 197 4.85 -33.63 -31.28
C TYR A 197 5.44 -32.31 -30.73
N GLU A 198 6.11 -31.50 -31.56
CA GLU A 198 6.61 -30.18 -31.15
C GLU A 198 5.46 -29.20 -30.81
N LEU A 199 4.41 -29.18 -31.64
CA LEU A 199 3.23 -28.34 -31.41
C LEU A 199 2.49 -28.77 -30.13
N ALA A 200 2.27 -30.07 -29.94
CA ALA A 200 1.66 -30.61 -28.72
C ALA A 200 2.52 -30.31 -27.48
N GLY A 201 3.84 -30.46 -27.59
CA GLY A 201 4.79 -30.10 -26.53
C GLY A 201 4.73 -28.62 -26.17
N THR A 202 4.65 -27.75 -27.17
CA THR A 202 4.49 -26.29 -26.99
C THR A 202 3.15 -25.95 -26.35
N ALA A 203 2.06 -26.58 -26.78
CA ALA A 203 0.72 -26.38 -26.20
C ALA A 203 0.67 -26.81 -24.72
N ASN A 204 1.28 -27.95 -24.38
CA ASN A 204 1.36 -28.42 -23.00
C ASN A 204 2.15 -27.44 -22.12
N ARG A 205 3.29 -26.93 -22.61
CA ARG A 205 4.07 -25.91 -21.88
C ARG A 205 3.29 -24.61 -21.74
N LEU A 206 2.61 -24.15 -22.79
CA LEU A 206 1.77 -22.96 -22.75
C LEU A 206 0.68 -23.09 -21.68
N ALA A 207 0.02 -24.23 -21.57
CA ALA A 207 -0.99 -24.48 -20.53
C ALA A 207 -0.41 -24.38 -19.12
N VAL A 208 0.80 -24.92 -18.90
CA VAL A 208 1.51 -24.81 -17.62
C VAL A 208 1.90 -23.36 -17.31
N GLU A 209 2.43 -22.62 -18.28
CA GLU A 209 2.82 -21.23 -18.07
C GLU A 209 1.62 -20.31 -17.87
N ARG A 210 0.49 -20.54 -18.56
CA ARG A 210 -0.77 -19.84 -18.29
C ARG A 210 -1.27 -20.07 -16.87
N LYS A 211 -1.21 -21.32 -16.40
CA LYS A 211 -1.56 -21.65 -15.00
C LYS A 211 -0.67 -20.87 -14.03
N ARG A 212 0.65 -20.86 -14.24
CA ARG A 212 1.62 -20.12 -13.40
C ARG A 212 1.36 -18.61 -13.42
N TYR A 213 1.04 -18.06 -14.59
CA TYR A 213 0.65 -16.67 -14.74
C TYR A 213 -0.60 -16.36 -13.91
N ASN A 214 -1.66 -17.14 -14.07
CA ASN A 214 -2.92 -16.96 -13.34
C ASN A 214 -2.73 -17.08 -11.82
N GLU A 215 -1.91 -18.03 -11.36
CA GLU A 215 -1.54 -18.15 -9.94
C GLU A 215 -0.80 -16.92 -9.41
N ALA A 216 0.18 -16.40 -10.16
CA ALA A 216 0.91 -15.19 -9.79
C ALA A 216 0.01 -13.95 -9.79
N ALA A 217 -0.84 -13.81 -10.82
CA ALA A 217 -1.79 -12.71 -10.96
C ALA A 217 -2.80 -12.71 -9.80
N SER A 218 -3.36 -13.86 -9.46
CA SER A 218 -4.29 -14.01 -8.34
C SER A 218 -3.63 -13.68 -6.98
N GLN A 219 -2.40 -14.15 -6.74
CA GLN A 219 -1.66 -13.81 -5.50
C GLN A 219 -1.39 -12.30 -5.39
N TYR A 220 -1.02 -11.67 -6.50
CA TYR A 220 -0.80 -10.24 -6.57
C TYR A 220 -2.10 -9.46 -6.32
N GLU A 221 -3.20 -9.85 -6.97
CA GLU A 221 -4.51 -9.23 -6.79
C GLU A 221 -4.99 -9.33 -5.33
N GLN A 222 -4.93 -10.52 -4.74
CA GLN A 222 -5.25 -10.71 -3.32
C GLN A 222 -4.39 -9.82 -2.41
N SER A 223 -3.12 -9.61 -2.76
CA SER A 223 -2.19 -8.79 -1.98
C SER A 223 -2.50 -7.29 -2.08
N ILE A 224 -3.00 -6.79 -3.21
CA ILE A 224 -3.39 -5.38 -3.35
C ILE A 224 -4.78 -5.09 -2.78
N GLU A 225 -5.67 -6.09 -2.71
CA GLU A 225 -7.02 -5.93 -2.15
C GLU A 225 -7.08 -6.16 -0.63
N SER A 226 -6.13 -6.90 -0.07
CA SER A 226 -6.11 -7.22 1.36
C SER A 226 -5.78 -6.00 2.24
N PHE A 227 -6.49 -5.88 3.37
CA PHE A 227 -6.10 -4.93 4.41
C PHE A 227 -4.93 -5.50 5.23
N PRO A 228 -3.89 -4.70 5.58
CA PRO A 228 -3.78 -3.25 5.37
C PRO A 228 -3.16 -2.80 4.03
N ASN A 229 -2.67 -3.74 3.21
CA ASN A 229 -1.95 -3.44 1.96
C ASN A 229 -2.72 -2.55 0.98
N VAL A 230 -4.05 -2.66 0.93
CA VAL A 230 -4.94 -1.86 0.07
C VAL A 230 -4.74 -0.34 0.22
N ILE A 231 -4.33 0.13 1.40
CA ILE A 231 -4.05 1.54 1.64
C ILE A 231 -2.83 1.97 0.84
N ILE A 232 -1.73 1.22 0.96
CA ILE A 232 -0.48 1.48 0.23
C ILE A 232 -0.70 1.26 -1.27
N ALA A 233 -1.42 0.20 -1.65
CA ALA A 233 -1.72 -0.11 -3.04
C ALA A 233 -2.43 1.06 -3.75
N LYS A 234 -3.47 1.63 -3.12
CA LYS A 234 -4.21 2.78 -3.67
C LYS A 234 -3.37 4.05 -3.74
N ILE A 235 -2.58 4.35 -2.70
CA ILE A 235 -1.74 5.56 -2.67
C ILE A 235 -0.62 5.47 -3.73
N ALA A 236 -0.03 4.29 -3.90
CA ALA A 236 1.06 4.06 -4.84
C ALA A 236 0.61 3.68 -6.27
N GLY A 237 -0.69 3.56 -6.52
CA GLY A 237 -1.25 3.28 -7.85
C GLY A 237 -1.01 1.84 -8.35
N PHE A 238 -0.98 0.85 -7.44
CA PHE A 238 -0.98 -0.56 -7.83
C PHE A 238 -2.40 -0.99 -8.25
N ASN A 239 -2.54 -1.55 -9.44
CA ASN A 239 -3.81 -2.00 -10.03
C ASN A 239 -3.78 -3.52 -10.23
N ALA A 240 -4.96 -4.15 -10.29
CA ALA A 240 -5.10 -5.58 -10.59
C ALA A 240 -4.48 -5.96 -11.94
N ALA A 241 -3.98 -7.18 -12.03
CA ALA A 241 -3.47 -7.75 -13.28
C ALA A 241 -4.64 -8.31 -14.12
N GLU A 242 -4.54 -8.24 -15.46
CA GLU A 242 -5.54 -8.85 -16.35
C GLU A 242 -5.40 -10.38 -16.34
N PHE A 243 -6.49 -11.11 -16.11
CA PHE A 243 -6.49 -12.58 -16.19
C PHE A 243 -6.52 -13.05 -17.64
N THR A 244 -5.88 -14.19 -17.92
CA THR A 244 -6.05 -14.88 -19.21
C THR A 244 -6.91 -16.12 -19.04
N ASP A 245 -7.98 -16.21 -19.83
CA ASP A 245 -8.89 -17.35 -19.94
C ASP A 245 -8.22 -18.61 -20.54
#